data_AF-A0A1J4YSV1-F1
#
_entry.id   AF-A0A1J4YSV1-F1
#
_cell.length_a   1.000
_cell.length_b   1.000
_cell.length_c   1.000
_cell.angle_alpha   90.00
_cell.angle_beta   90.00
_cell.angle_gamma   90.00
#
_symmetry.space_group_name_H-M   'P 1'
#
loop_
_entity.id
_entity.type
_entity.pdbx_description
1 polymer ?
#
loop_
_entity_poly.entity_id
_entity_poly.type
_entity_poly.pdbx_seq_one_letter_code
_entity_poly.pdbx_strand_id
1 'polypeptide(L)'
;MFRDKKITLVIPSYNESEGIKFVLQRVASFIDEVLVVDSSQDNTPEIARSMGATVIREERRGYGRAYKTGFLNVKGDIVVTADADGTYPIGENDLPRILNFFLDNNLDFLSASRFPMKFSREIMPYRRIFGNKFLTFMSNVLFRGGFRDILSGMWIFKKDVPYKLKLIDDGWSFSEEI
;
A
#
# COMPACT_ATOMS: atom_id res chain seq x y z
N MET A 1 -10.47 -10.23 11.04
CA MET A 1 -11.12 -9.03 11.61
C MET A 1 -10.22 -8.44 12.68
N PHE A 2 -10.11 -7.12 12.75
CA PHE A 2 -9.34 -6.38 13.75
C PHE A 2 -10.25 -5.36 14.44
N ARG A 3 -10.48 -5.51 15.75
CA ARG A 3 -11.42 -4.67 16.53
C ARG A 3 -12.78 -4.51 15.84
N ASP A 4 -13.37 -5.64 15.46
CA ASP A 4 -14.66 -5.75 14.75
C ASP A 4 -14.72 -5.08 13.36
N LYS A 5 -13.57 -4.74 12.77
CA LYS A 5 -13.45 -4.27 11.39
C LYS A 5 -12.86 -5.33 10.49
N LYS A 6 -13.41 -5.48 9.29
CA LYS A 6 -12.81 -6.30 8.23
C LYS A 6 -11.69 -5.52 7.55
N ILE A 7 -10.55 -6.16 7.37
CA ILE A 7 -9.36 -5.55 6.75
C ILE A 7 -9.12 -6.18 5.38
N THR A 8 -9.05 -5.36 4.33
CA THR A 8 -8.56 -5.79 3.01
C THR A 8 -7.16 -5.23 2.79
N LEU A 9 -6.20 -6.11 2.49
CA LEU A 9 -4.87 -5.75 2.01
C LEU A 9 -4.86 -5.74 0.48
N VAL A 10 -4.44 -4.64 -0.13
CA VAL A 10 -4.30 -4.49 -1.59
C VAL A 10 -2.82 -4.39 -1.96
N ILE A 11 -2.38 -5.27 -2.85
CA ILE A 11 -0.98 -5.35 -3.30
C ILE A 11 -0.96 -5.29 -4.84
N PRO A 12 -0.38 -4.25 -5.46
CA PRO A 12 -0.10 -4.27 -6.88
C PRO A 12 1.12 -5.18 -7.15
N SER A 13 1.10 -5.93 -8.24
CA SER A 13 2.22 -6.78 -8.64
C SER A 13 2.49 -6.77 -10.14
N TYR A 14 3.80 -6.79 -10.48
CA TYR A 14 4.29 -6.89 -11.84
C TYR A 14 5.68 -7.53 -11.86
N ASN A 15 5.75 -8.82 -12.21
CA ASN A 15 6.94 -9.66 -12.23
C ASN A 15 7.68 -9.72 -10.88
N GLU A 16 6.95 -10.05 -9.81
CA GLU A 16 7.43 -10.02 -8.42
C GLU A 16 7.24 -11.39 -7.73
N SER A 17 7.57 -12.48 -8.43
CA SER A 17 7.31 -13.85 -7.95
C SER A 17 7.95 -14.17 -6.59
N GLU A 18 9.18 -13.73 -6.36
CA GLU A 18 9.87 -13.92 -5.08
C GLU A 18 9.35 -12.97 -3.99
N GLY A 19 9.14 -11.70 -4.37
CA GLY A 19 8.62 -10.66 -3.49
C GLY A 19 7.23 -11.01 -2.96
N ILE A 20 6.29 -11.37 -3.84
CA ILE A 20 4.92 -11.68 -3.44
C ILE A 20 4.86 -12.87 -2.48
N LYS A 21 5.70 -13.89 -2.71
CA LYS A 21 5.82 -15.04 -1.81
C LYS A 21 6.29 -14.59 -0.43
N PHE A 22 7.33 -13.75 -0.38
CA PHE A 22 7.88 -13.21 0.86
C PHE A 22 6.87 -12.35 1.62
N VAL A 23 6.10 -11.52 0.90
CA VAL A 23 5.07 -10.64 1.46
C VAL A 23 3.91 -11.45 2.03
N LEU A 24 3.35 -12.37 1.24
CA LEU A 24 2.19 -13.17 1.64
C LEU A 24 2.47 -14.09 2.84
N GLN A 25 3.71 -14.56 3.02
CA GLN A 25 4.13 -15.31 4.22
C GLN A 25 4.06 -14.48 5.51
N ARG A 26 4.06 -13.15 5.41
CA ARG A 26 4.08 -12.22 6.55
C ARG A 26 2.74 -11.54 6.79
N VAL A 27 1.74 -11.78 5.94
CA VAL A 27 0.41 -11.19 6.11
C VAL A 27 -0.13 -11.57 7.49
N ALA A 28 -0.48 -10.56 8.29
CA ALA A 28 -1.09 -10.78 9.59
C ALA A 28 -2.39 -11.58 9.48
N SER A 29 -2.61 -12.50 10.40
CA SER A 29 -3.73 -13.43 10.44
C SER A 29 -5.10 -12.76 10.58
N PHE A 30 -5.13 -11.53 11.11
CA PHE A 30 -6.35 -10.74 11.23
C PHE A 30 -6.78 -10.04 9.92
N ILE A 31 -5.95 -10.06 8.87
CA ILE A 31 -6.32 -9.57 7.53
C ILE A 31 -7.32 -10.55 6.92
N ASP A 32 -8.52 -10.04 6.62
CA ASP A 32 -9.65 -10.86 6.17
C ASP A 32 -9.61 -11.15 4.66
N GLU A 33 -9.01 -10.24 3.89
CA GLU A 33 -8.95 -10.33 2.43
C GLU A 33 -7.60 -9.82 1.95
N VAL A 34 -6.94 -10.58 1.07
CA VAL A 34 -5.75 -10.13 0.35
C VAL A 34 -6.08 -10.08 -1.13
N LEU A 35 -6.03 -8.89 -1.71
CA LEU A 35 -6.20 -8.64 -3.14
C LEU A 35 -4.83 -8.36 -3.76
N VAL A 36 -4.41 -9.23 -4.67
CA VAL A 36 -3.23 -9.01 -5.49
C VAL A 36 -3.69 -8.58 -6.88
N VAL A 37 -3.39 -7.34 -7.26
CA VAL A 37 -3.75 -6.78 -8.56
C VAL A 37 -2.56 -6.91 -9.48
N ASP A 38 -2.65 -7.87 -10.40
CA ASP A 38 -1.51 -8.40 -11.11
C ASP A 38 -1.57 -8.12 -12.62
N SER A 39 -0.44 -7.68 -13.17
CA SER A 39 -0.22 -7.51 -14.61
C SER A 39 1.03 -8.27 -15.11
N SER A 40 1.54 -9.19 -14.29
CA SER A 40 2.79 -9.93 -14.52
C SER A 40 2.75 -10.87 -15.73
N GLN A 41 3.91 -11.20 -16.28
CA GLN A 41 4.06 -12.25 -17.32
C GLN A 41 4.76 -13.50 -16.78
N ASP A 42 5.27 -13.44 -15.55
CA ASP A 42 5.86 -14.58 -14.84
C ASP A 42 4.80 -15.31 -13.99
N ASN A 43 5.25 -16.16 -13.06
CA ASN A 43 4.40 -16.97 -12.19
C ASN A 43 3.92 -16.26 -10.91
N THR A 44 4.04 -14.93 -10.82
CA THR A 44 3.54 -14.12 -9.69
C THR A 44 2.08 -14.42 -9.36
N PRO A 45 1.12 -14.42 -10.31
CA PRO A 45 -0.29 -14.64 -9.99
C PRO A 45 -0.57 -16.07 -9.53
N GLU A 46 0.14 -17.08 -10.03
CA GLU A 46 -0.01 -18.48 -9.61
C GLU A 46 0.45 -18.66 -8.17
N ILE A 47 1.60 -18.09 -7.82
CA ILE A 47 2.13 -18.09 -6.45
C ILE A 47 1.13 -17.42 -5.51
N ALA A 48 0.65 -16.22 -5.85
CA ALA A 48 -0.29 -15.48 -5.02
C ALA A 48 -1.59 -16.27 -4.74
N ARG A 49 -2.18 -16.89 -5.78
CA ARG A 49 -3.37 -17.76 -5.62
C ARG A 49 -3.10 -18.95 -4.73
N SER A 50 -1.96 -19.63 -4.91
CA SER A 50 -1.60 -20.81 -4.10
C SER A 50 -1.43 -20.50 -2.61
N MET A 51 -1.18 -19.23 -2.29
CA MET A 51 -1.01 -18.73 -0.92
C MET A 51 -2.30 -18.12 -0.34
N GLY A 52 -3.43 -18.26 -1.04
CA GLY A 52 -4.75 -17.84 -0.57
C GLY A 52 -5.12 -16.40 -0.88
N ALA A 53 -4.30 -15.66 -1.65
CA ALA A 53 -4.68 -14.34 -2.12
C ALA A 53 -5.70 -14.43 -3.28
N THR A 54 -6.63 -13.48 -3.32
CA THR A 54 -7.48 -13.28 -4.50
C THR A 54 -6.69 -12.46 -5.52
N VAL A 55 -6.44 -13.04 -6.69
CA VAL A 55 -5.72 -12.36 -7.76
C VAL A 55 -6.71 -11.75 -8.74
N ILE A 56 -6.58 -10.43 -8.94
CA ILE A 56 -7.32 -9.67 -9.94
C ILE A 56 -6.36 -9.38 -11.08
N ARG A 57 -6.70 -9.85 -12.29
CA ARG A 57 -5.91 -9.55 -13.47
C ARG A 57 -6.23 -8.14 -13.97
N GLU A 58 -5.21 -7.30 -14.11
CA GLU A 58 -5.31 -6.01 -14.79
C GLU A 58 -4.42 -6.05 -16.04
N GLU A 59 -5.05 -5.99 -17.22
CA GLU A 59 -4.33 -6.07 -18.49
C GLU A 59 -3.52 -4.80 -18.79
N ARG A 60 -3.96 -3.65 -18.26
CA ARG A 60 -3.30 -2.36 -18.47
C ARG A 60 -2.29 -2.09 -17.38
N ARG A 61 -1.04 -1.88 -17.76
CA ARG A 61 0.02 -1.52 -16.81
C ARG A 61 -0.21 -0.14 -16.22
N GLY A 62 0.16 -0.01 -14.94
CA GLY A 62 0.15 1.25 -14.20
C GLY A 62 0.08 1.02 -12.70
N TYR A 63 0.89 1.74 -11.92
CA TYR A 63 0.91 1.63 -10.46
C TYR A 63 -0.41 2.11 -9.85
N GLY A 64 -0.81 3.35 -10.18
CA GLY A 64 -2.14 3.88 -9.82
C GLY A 64 -3.28 3.07 -10.42
N ARG A 65 -3.13 2.56 -11.65
CA ARG A 65 -4.12 1.68 -12.30
C ARG A 65 -4.42 0.44 -11.45
N ALA A 66 -3.37 -0.24 -11.00
CA ALA A 66 -3.50 -1.43 -10.18
C ALA A 66 -4.22 -1.12 -8.85
N TYR A 67 -3.86 -0.02 -8.18
CA TYR A 67 -4.56 0.38 -6.95
C TYR A 67 -6.02 0.74 -7.19
N LYS A 68 -6.33 1.54 -8.20
CA LYS A 68 -7.73 1.86 -8.55
C LYS A 68 -8.54 0.59 -8.79
N THR A 69 -7.99 -0.37 -9.53
CA THR A 69 -8.65 -1.65 -9.78
C THR A 69 -8.81 -2.46 -8.49
N GLY A 70 -7.83 -2.46 -7.59
CA GLY A 70 -7.94 -3.07 -6.27
C GLY A 70 -9.04 -2.43 -5.42
N PHE A 71 -9.10 -1.11 -5.36
CA PHE A 71 -10.06 -0.34 -4.55
C PHE A 71 -11.51 -0.56 -4.97
N LEU A 72 -11.76 -0.87 -6.24
CA LEU A 72 -13.09 -1.24 -6.73
C LEU A 72 -13.55 -2.63 -6.24
N ASN A 73 -12.62 -3.48 -5.80
CA ASN A 73 -12.88 -4.87 -5.44
C ASN A 73 -12.80 -5.15 -3.92
N VAL A 74 -12.44 -4.15 -3.10
CA VAL A 74 -12.29 -4.33 -1.64
C VAL A 74 -13.61 -4.65 -0.95
N LYS A 75 -13.59 -5.62 -0.04
CA LYS A 75 -14.75 -6.01 0.78
C LYS A 75 -14.64 -5.56 2.24
N GLY A 76 -13.44 -5.29 2.73
CA GLY A 76 -13.17 -4.82 4.08
C GLY A 76 -13.67 -3.41 4.35
N ASP A 77 -13.87 -3.10 5.63
CA ASP A 77 -14.23 -1.76 6.11
C ASP A 77 -13.02 -0.81 6.03
N ILE A 78 -11.82 -1.37 6.21
CA ILE A 78 -10.54 -0.67 6.16
C ILE A 78 -9.68 -1.33 5.09
N VAL A 79 -9.07 -0.49 4.27
CA VAL A 79 -8.12 -0.88 3.24
C VAL A 79 -6.72 -0.57 3.75
N VAL A 80 -5.81 -1.52 3.61
CA VAL A 80 -4.37 -1.36 3.81
C VAL A 80 -3.70 -1.61 2.46
N THR A 81 -2.72 -0.80 2.09
CA THR A 81 -1.92 -1.04 0.88
C THR A 81 -0.49 -1.41 1.23
N ALA A 82 0.13 -2.23 0.39
CA ALA A 82 1.54 -2.55 0.46
C ALA A 82 2.05 -2.95 -0.92
N ASP A 83 3.35 -2.74 -1.17
CA ASP A 83 4.01 -3.20 -2.39
C ASP A 83 4.46 -4.67 -2.26
N ALA A 84 4.60 -5.35 -3.39
CA ALA A 84 4.98 -6.77 -3.46
C ALA A 84 6.46 -7.05 -3.12
N ASP A 85 7.28 -6.03 -2.82
CA ASP A 85 8.73 -6.14 -2.60
C ASP A 85 9.13 -6.37 -1.13
N GLY A 86 8.17 -6.39 -0.20
CA GLY A 86 8.43 -6.60 1.22
C GLY A 86 8.89 -5.36 1.98
N THR A 87 8.78 -4.16 1.40
CA THR A 87 9.19 -2.90 2.07
C THR A 87 8.33 -2.55 3.28
N TYR A 88 7.06 -2.97 3.32
CA TYR A 88 6.12 -2.52 4.34
C TYR A 88 5.85 -3.54 5.45
N PRO A 89 5.66 -3.05 6.69
CA PRO A 89 5.42 -3.90 7.85
C PRO A 89 3.94 -4.32 7.94
N ILE A 90 3.57 -5.37 7.21
CA ILE A 90 2.21 -5.97 7.22
C ILE A 90 2.06 -7.15 8.19
N GLY A 91 3.08 -7.38 9.02
CA GLY A 91 3.18 -8.49 9.96
C GLY A 91 2.30 -8.37 11.19
N GLU A 92 2.04 -9.52 11.82
CA GLU A 92 1.25 -9.67 13.04
C GLU A 92 1.72 -8.74 14.17
N ASN A 93 3.03 -8.47 14.26
CA ASN A 93 3.61 -7.65 15.33
C ASN A 93 3.69 -6.15 14.99
N ASP A 94 3.60 -5.79 13.71
CA ASP A 94 3.88 -4.43 13.27
C ASP A 94 2.62 -3.66 12.87
N LEU A 95 1.75 -4.29 12.07
CA LEU A 95 0.55 -3.68 11.55
C LEU A 95 -0.46 -3.25 12.64
N PRO A 96 -0.65 -3.98 13.77
CA PRO A 96 -1.54 -3.55 14.83
C PRO A 96 -1.24 -2.17 15.40
N ARG A 97 0.04 -1.77 15.47
CA ARG A 97 0.42 -0.45 15.97
C ARG A 97 -0.13 0.66 15.06
N ILE A 98 -0.05 0.47 13.74
CA ILE A 98 -0.50 1.45 12.75
C ILE A 98 -2.04 1.47 12.73
N LEU A 99 -2.68 0.30 12.76
CA LEU A 99 -4.15 0.18 12.79
C LEU A 99 -4.76 0.74 14.08
N ASN A 100 -4.16 0.49 15.24
CA ASN A 100 -4.64 1.09 16.49
C ASN A 100 -4.52 2.61 16.44
N PHE A 101 -3.39 3.16 15.98
CA PHE A 101 -3.26 4.60 15.81
C PHE A 101 -4.34 5.18 14.88
N PHE A 102 -4.62 4.52 13.75
CA PHE A 102 -5.69 4.91 12.82
C PHE A 102 -7.07 4.91 13.48
N LEU A 103 -7.41 3.84 14.21
CA LEU A 103 -8.71 3.66 14.85
C LEU A 103 -8.92 4.56 16.07
N ASP A 104 -7.92 4.67 16.95
CA ASP A 104 -7.99 5.43 18.19
C ASP A 104 -8.13 6.93 17.95
N ASN A 105 -7.57 7.41 16.83
CA ASN A 105 -7.71 8.81 16.40
C ASN A 105 -8.89 9.03 15.44
N ASN A 106 -9.69 7.99 15.16
CA ASN A 106 -10.83 8.01 14.23
C ASN A 106 -10.48 8.65 12.87
N LEU A 107 -9.34 8.29 12.31
CA LEU A 107 -8.87 8.83 11.04
C LEU A 107 -9.67 8.24 9.88
N ASP A 108 -9.84 9.01 8.80
CA ASP A 108 -10.38 8.50 7.54
C ASP A 108 -9.28 7.95 6.64
N PHE A 109 -8.11 8.57 6.67
CA PHE A 109 -6.94 8.25 5.85
C PHE A 109 -5.65 8.43 6.65
N LEU A 110 -4.70 7.54 6.44
CA LEU A 110 -3.36 7.59 7.01
C LEU A 110 -2.35 7.13 5.96
N SER A 111 -1.38 8.00 5.66
CA SER A 111 -0.19 7.64 4.90
C SER A 111 0.93 7.28 5.86
N ALA A 112 1.43 6.04 5.77
CA ALA A 112 2.57 5.59 6.55
C ALA A 112 3.86 6.19 5.99
N SER A 113 4.84 6.44 6.85
CA SER A 113 6.14 7.00 6.44
C SER A 113 7.23 5.95 6.55
N ARG A 114 8.05 5.80 5.50
CA ARG A 114 9.25 4.95 5.55
C ARG A 114 10.35 5.56 6.42
N PHE A 115 10.25 6.84 6.75
CA PHE A 115 11.20 7.55 7.61
C PHE A 115 10.64 7.70 9.04
N PRO A 116 11.44 7.46 10.10
CA PRO A 116 12.88 7.16 10.12
C PRO A 116 13.18 5.65 10.28
N MET A 117 12.49 4.74 9.57
CA MET A 117 12.74 3.30 9.76
C MET A 117 14.20 2.97 9.43
N LYS A 118 14.90 2.24 10.33
CA LYS A 118 16.30 1.82 10.14
C LYS A 118 16.51 1.11 8.79
N PHE A 119 15.54 0.29 8.39
CA PHE A 119 15.52 -0.50 7.16
C PHE A 119 15.58 0.37 5.88
N SER A 120 15.02 1.58 5.92
CA SER A 120 14.99 2.50 4.76
C SER A 120 16.39 2.98 4.33
N ARG A 121 17.36 3.03 5.25
CA ARG A 121 18.74 3.50 4.96
C ARG A 121 19.62 2.42 4.33
N GLU A 122 19.30 1.15 4.55
CA GLU A 122 20.08 0.02 4.01
C GLU A 122 19.67 -0.33 2.58
N ILE A 123 18.41 -0.07 2.22
CA ILE A 123 17.82 -0.50 0.93
C ILE A 123 17.69 0.67 -0.06
N MET A 124 17.46 1.91 0.39
CA MET A 124 17.33 3.06 -0.52
C MET A 124 18.65 3.81 -0.70
N PRO A 125 19.11 4.02 -1.97
CA PRO A 125 20.22 4.90 -2.26
C PRO A 125 20.01 6.30 -1.69
N TYR A 126 21.05 6.92 -1.13
CA TYR A 126 20.99 8.28 -0.55
C TYR A 126 20.35 9.32 -1.48
N ARG A 127 20.55 9.21 -2.79
CA ARG A 127 19.90 10.04 -3.82
C ARG A 127 18.37 9.98 -3.79
N ARG A 128 17.77 8.79 -3.57
CA ARG A 128 16.31 8.63 -3.47
C ARG A 128 15.78 9.24 -2.18
N ILE A 129 16.52 9.07 -1.08
CA ILE A 129 16.17 9.68 0.22
C ILE A 129 16.17 11.21 0.10
N PHE A 130 17.21 11.78 -0.51
CA PHE A 130 17.29 13.23 -0.72
C PHE A 130 16.18 13.74 -1.64
N GLY A 131 15.96 13.08 -2.78
CA GLY A 131 14.88 13.44 -3.71
C GLY A 131 13.51 13.42 -3.04
N ASN A 132 13.19 12.36 -2.28
CA ASN A 132 11.92 12.27 -1.57
C ASN A 132 11.75 13.38 -0.52
N LYS A 133 12.81 13.69 0.24
CA LYS A 133 12.77 14.80 1.21
C LYS A 133 12.54 16.15 0.53
N PHE A 134 13.19 16.38 -0.61
CA PHE A 134 13.02 17.61 -1.37
C PHE A 134 11.59 17.74 -1.91
N LEU A 135 11.05 16.68 -2.51
CA LEU A 135 9.67 16.68 -3.02
C LEU A 135 8.64 16.81 -1.90
N THR A 136 8.87 16.16 -0.75
CA THR A 136 8.04 16.31 0.45
C THR A 136 8.06 17.75 0.97
N PHE A 137 9.24 18.39 1.02
CA PHE A 137 9.36 19.79 1.39
C PHE A 137 8.58 20.70 0.43
N MET A 138 8.78 20.52 -0.87
CA MET A 138 8.08 21.32 -1.88
C MET A 138 6.56 21.16 -1.79
N SER A 139 6.07 19.93 -1.59
CA SER A 139 4.64 19.66 -1.44
C SER A 139 4.06 20.29 -0.18
N ASN A 140 4.77 20.21 0.95
CA ASN A 140 4.35 20.89 2.17
C ASN A 140 4.33 22.42 2.01
N VAL A 141 5.25 23.01 1.23
CA VAL A 141 5.24 24.45 0.95
C VAL A 141 4.08 24.84 0.04
N LEU A 142 3.90 24.12 -1.07
CA LEU A 142 2.88 24.46 -2.08
C LEU A 142 1.45 24.22 -1.58
N PHE A 143 1.23 23.10 -0.89
CA PHE A 143 -0.10 22.67 -0.45
C PHE A 143 -0.35 22.91 1.04
N ARG A 144 0.60 23.54 1.75
CA ARG A 144 0.55 23.78 3.21
C ARG A 144 0.27 22.50 4.00
N GLY A 145 0.85 21.39 3.53
CA GLY A 145 0.73 20.06 4.11
C GLY A 145 1.64 19.82 5.31
N GLY A 146 1.37 18.73 6.02
CA GLY A 146 2.19 18.22 7.14
C GLY A 146 2.79 16.84 6.85
N PHE A 147 3.06 16.52 5.58
CA PHE A 147 3.47 15.19 5.14
C PHE A 147 4.93 14.90 5.52
N ARG A 148 5.21 13.65 5.87
CA ARG A 148 6.58 13.17 6.16
C ARG A 148 7.19 12.35 5.02
N ASP A 149 6.35 11.73 4.21
CA ASP A 149 6.73 10.89 3.08
C ASP A 149 5.57 10.88 2.07
N ILE A 150 5.66 11.72 1.03
CA ILE A 150 4.59 11.82 0.03
C ILE A 150 4.64 10.67 -1.00
N LEU A 151 5.77 9.97 -1.09
CA LEU A 151 5.99 8.90 -2.07
C LEU A 151 5.83 7.51 -1.44
N SER A 152 5.14 7.42 -0.31
CA SER A 152 4.84 6.15 0.34
C SER A 152 3.73 5.43 -0.41
N GLY A 153 3.81 4.11 -0.48
CA GLY A 153 2.81 3.21 -1.04
C GLY A 153 2.00 2.47 0.03
N MET A 154 2.22 2.75 1.32
CA MET A 154 1.42 2.18 2.40
C MET A 154 0.46 3.22 2.95
N TRP A 155 -0.78 3.08 2.54
CA TRP A 155 -1.92 3.85 2.99
C TRP A 155 -2.87 2.95 3.76
N ILE A 156 -3.52 3.53 4.76
CA ILE A 156 -4.60 2.90 5.51
C ILE A 156 -5.77 3.85 5.49
N PHE A 157 -6.92 3.40 4.99
CA PHE A 157 -8.08 4.26 4.88
C PHE A 157 -9.41 3.51 4.98
N LYS A 158 -10.47 4.24 5.33
CA LYS A 158 -11.83 3.71 5.29
C LYS A 158 -12.23 3.46 3.84
N LYS A 159 -12.96 2.37 3.58
CA LYS A 159 -13.36 1.93 2.23
C LYS A 159 -13.97 3.03 1.34
N ASP A 160 -14.65 4.00 1.92
CA ASP A 160 -15.32 5.09 1.19
C ASP A 160 -14.38 6.22 0.74
N VAL A 161 -13.15 6.30 1.26
CA VAL A 161 -12.23 7.42 0.98
C VAL A 161 -11.85 7.56 -0.49
N PRO A 162 -11.43 6.51 -1.23
CA PRO A 162 -11.04 6.66 -2.63
C PRO A 162 -12.15 7.23 -3.52
N TYR A 163 -13.42 7.00 -3.17
CA TYR A 163 -14.58 7.51 -3.90
C TYR A 163 -14.85 9.00 -3.67
N LYS A 164 -14.23 9.60 -2.65
CA LYS A 164 -14.29 11.04 -2.36
C LYS A 164 -13.15 11.80 -3.04
N LEU A 165 -12.16 11.10 -3.58
CA LEU A 165 -10.98 11.66 -4.24
C LEU A 165 -11.15 11.63 -5.76
N LYS A 166 -10.48 12.57 -6.44
CA LYS A 166 -10.41 12.58 -7.91
C LYS A 166 -9.07 11.99 -8.35
N LEU A 167 -9.01 10.67 -8.41
CA LEU A 167 -7.80 9.93 -8.80
C LEU A 167 -7.74 9.75 -10.33
N ILE A 168 -6.79 10.42 -10.97
CA ILE A 168 -6.68 10.53 -12.44
C ILE A 168 -5.47 9.75 -12.95
N ASP A 169 -4.31 9.88 -12.32
CA ASP A 169 -3.06 9.28 -12.80
C ASP A 169 -3.05 7.76 -12.60
N ASP A 170 -2.71 7.03 -13.66
CA ASP A 170 -2.63 5.56 -13.64
C ASP A 170 -1.20 5.06 -13.38
N GLY A 171 -0.21 5.95 -13.35
CA GLY A 171 1.21 5.67 -13.17
C GLY A 171 1.69 5.87 -11.73
N TRP A 172 2.95 6.27 -11.60
CA TRP A 172 3.62 6.44 -10.30
C TRP A 172 3.19 7.70 -9.56
N SER A 173 2.77 8.74 -10.28
CA SER A 173 2.31 10.02 -9.69
C SER A 173 0.99 9.89 -8.92
N PHE A 174 0.37 8.72 -9.00
CA PHE A 174 -0.78 8.35 -8.17
C PHE A 174 -0.52 8.52 -6.67
N SER A 175 0.72 8.29 -6.19
CA SER A 175 1.03 8.43 -4.75
C SER A 175 0.83 9.84 -4.22
N GLU A 176 0.93 10.84 -5.09
CA GLU A 176 0.75 12.25 -4.78
C GLU A 176 -0.71 12.71 -4.93
N GLU A 177 -1.54 11.93 -5.65
CA GLU A 177 -2.97 12.21 -5.81
C GLU A 177 -3.84 11.66 -4.67
N ILE A 178 -3.39 10.58 -4.02
CA ILE A 178 -4.16 9.83 -3.01
C ILE A 178 -4.02 10.38 -1.58
#